data_AF-A0AB38TKP5-F1
#
_entry.id   AF-A0AB38TKP5-F1
#
_cell.length_a   1.000
_cell.length_b   1.000
_cell.length_c   1.000
_cell.angle_alpha   90.00
_cell.angle_beta   90.00
_cell.angle_gamma   90.00
#
_symmetry.space_group_name_H-M   'P 1'
#
loop_
_entity.id
_entity.type
_entity.pdbx_description
1 polymer ?
#
loop_
_entity_poly.entity_id
_entity_poly.type
_entity_poly.pdbx_seq_one_letter_code
_entity_poly.pdbx_strand_id
1 'polypeptide(L)'
;MSFRLAIVAACLLATAAPASADFLWGINGHPIVSYPGIPVERQLDFIKDLGLKSYRVNVSGVDNADMLSNLVDAGKARGIEILPVITPAVADLDKDSPEELYASTRKLAVTLATRFKNDIRVWELGNEMENYAIIKPCEKRDDGSQYPCAWGPAGGTGPLDYYGPRWVKVSAVLKGLSDGMTEVDPSIRKAMGTAGWGHTGAFVRMKQDGIAWDISVWHMYGDDPEWAFREISRYGKPIWVTEFNNPYGSQRSERQQADGIKQTMTRLSELKDKYKVEAAHIYELLDEAYWAPGFEANMGLVRLVALSDGKWRTGEPKPAYKTVRDFTRGPLPIPKPHRDCDPEAAAADQSLPARQASFVYCLILGRKGDTASVNQWSAALEDGATKLPDMIMEMMRSHEFETRYATIGLTDRAYVGFLYLLLLNRSADGNGLETYTYQLRQGSMTREAVAFGIATSAEFNTGHAAMRETSAVAGPG
;
A
#
# COMPACT_ATOMS: atom_id res chain seq x y z
N MET A 1 -6.50 62.33 45.32
CA MET A 1 -6.62 61.62 44.02
C MET A 1 -5.67 60.45 44.01
N SER A 2 -6.17 59.22 44.17
CA SER A 2 -5.51 57.98 43.70
C SER A 2 -6.57 56.89 43.62
N PHE A 3 -6.99 56.57 42.40
CA PHE A 3 -7.84 55.43 42.08
C PHE A 3 -7.05 54.14 42.29
N ARG A 4 -7.60 53.16 43.02
CA ARG A 4 -7.14 51.76 42.98
C ARG A 4 -8.04 51.00 42.02
N LEU A 5 -7.52 50.63 40.85
CA LEU A 5 -8.15 49.67 39.94
C LEU A 5 -8.05 48.26 40.55
N ALA A 6 -9.19 47.59 40.68
CA ALA A 6 -9.25 46.15 40.86
C ALA A 6 -9.13 45.48 39.48
N ILE A 7 -8.10 44.64 39.30
CA ILE A 7 -7.94 43.81 38.11
C ILE A 7 -8.65 42.47 38.39
N VAL A 8 -9.72 42.21 37.65
CA VAL A 8 -10.37 40.89 37.61
C VAL A 8 -9.64 40.07 36.54
N ALA A 9 -8.97 38.99 36.95
CA ALA A 9 -8.40 38.02 36.03
C ALA A 9 -9.51 37.08 35.53
N ALA A 10 -9.87 37.20 34.26
CA ALA A 10 -10.76 36.24 33.60
C ALA A 10 -9.94 35.04 33.12
N CYS A 11 -10.12 33.87 33.74
CA CYS A 11 -9.60 32.61 33.25
C CYS A 11 -10.38 32.18 31.99
N LEU A 12 -9.80 32.36 30.82
CA LEU A 12 -10.26 31.74 29.58
C LEU A 12 -9.90 30.24 29.62
N LEU A 13 -10.87 29.41 30.01
CA LEU A 13 -10.84 27.98 29.71
C LEU A 13 -11.05 27.82 28.20
N ALA A 14 -9.95 27.72 27.46
CA ALA A 14 -9.98 27.23 26.09
C ALA A 14 -10.38 25.75 26.14
N THR A 15 -11.65 25.46 25.87
CA THR A 15 -12.07 24.11 25.52
C THR A 15 -11.40 23.76 24.19
N ALA A 16 -10.27 23.08 24.25
CA ALA A 16 -9.71 22.39 23.10
C ALA A 16 -10.77 21.36 22.67
N ALA A 17 -11.53 21.67 21.62
CA ALA A 17 -12.27 20.64 20.92
C ALA A 17 -11.27 19.55 20.53
N PRO A 18 -11.54 18.26 20.78
CA PRO A 18 -10.67 17.21 20.28
C PRO A 18 -10.56 17.41 18.77
N ALA A 19 -9.33 17.58 18.27
CA ALA A 19 -9.08 17.52 16.85
C ALA A 19 -9.71 16.22 16.36
N SER A 20 -10.70 16.31 15.47
CA SER A 20 -11.22 15.13 14.78
C SER A 20 -10.01 14.49 14.13
N ALA A 21 -9.64 13.28 14.55
CA ALA A 21 -8.53 12.58 13.93
C ALA A 21 -8.83 12.47 12.44
N ASP A 22 -7.86 12.81 11.59
CA ASP A 22 -8.01 12.67 10.15
C ASP A 22 -8.40 11.22 9.81
N PHE A 23 -9.30 11.07 8.83
CA PHE A 23 -9.75 9.76 8.38
C PHE A 23 -8.56 8.94 7.87
N LEU A 24 -8.34 7.76 8.45
CA LEU A 24 -7.18 6.92 8.12
C LEU A 24 -7.43 6.15 6.82
N TRP A 25 -6.81 6.59 5.73
CA TRP A 25 -6.80 5.83 4.49
C TRP A 25 -5.64 4.83 4.46
N GLY A 26 -5.97 3.58 4.14
CA GLY A 26 -5.01 2.50 3.96
C GLY A 26 -5.25 1.69 2.70
N ILE A 27 -4.48 0.62 2.56
CA ILE A 27 -4.60 -0.36 1.48
C ILE A 27 -4.21 -1.73 2.00
N ASN A 28 -4.69 -2.77 1.34
CA ASN A 28 -4.34 -4.15 1.61
C ASN A 28 -3.20 -4.60 0.70
N GLY A 29 -2.49 -5.62 1.15
CA GLY A 29 -1.63 -6.40 0.29
C GLY A 29 -1.02 -7.57 1.04
N HIS A 30 -0.33 -8.42 0.28
CA HIS A 30 0.14 -9.71 0.76
C HIS A 30 1.67 -9.83 0.77
N PRO A 31 2.43 -8.86 1.32
CA PRO A 31 3.89 -8.84 1.20
C PRO A 31 4.54 -10.06 1.83
N ILE A 32 3.90 -10.67 2.84
CA ILE A 32 4.45 -11.79 3.61
C ILE A 32 4.35 -13.12 2.84
N VAL A 33 3.30 -13.29 2.03
CA VAL A 33 2.95 -14.58 1.42
C VAL A 33 2.99 -14.55 -0.11
N SER A 34 2.94 -13.37 -0.73
CA SER A 34 2.79 -13.18 -2.17
C SER A 34 3.93 -12.39 -2.81
N TYR A 35 3.93 -12.37 -4.15
CA TYR A 35 4.80 -11.57 -5.04
C TYR A 35 6.31 -11.72 -4.80
N PRO A 36 6.87 -12.96 -4.84
CA PRO A 36 8.31 -13.16 -4.73
C PRO A 36 9.07 -12.28 -5.72
N GLY A 37 10.06 -11.54 -5.23
CA GLY A 37 10.89 -10.62 -6.02
C GLY A 37 10.51 -9.14 -5.92
N ILE A 38 9.40 -8.77 -5.28
CA ILE A 38 9.03 -7.36 -5.05
C ILE A 38 9.42 -6.95 -3.63
N PRO A 39 10.41 -6.04 -3.46
CA PRO A 39 10.81 -5.57 -2.14
C PRO A 39 9.66 -4.88 -1.38
N VAL A 40 9.61 -5.06 -0.07
CA VAL A 40 8.58 -4.44 0.79
C VAL A 40 8.66 -2.91 0.74
N GLU A 41 9.86 -2.38 0.62
CA GLU A 41 10.15 -0.95 0.44
C GLU A 41 9.43 -0.41 -0.77
N ARG A 42 9.49 -1.14 -1.90
CA ARG A 42 8.86 -0.72 -3.14
C ARG A 42 7.34 -0.64 -3.00
N GLN A 43 6.75 -1.60 -2.31
CA GLN A 43 5.32 -1.61 -2.01
C GLN A 43 4.95 -0.39 -1.15
N LEU A 44 5.69 -0.16 -0.07
CA LEU A 44 5.48 0.99 0.83
C LEU A 44 5.72 2.34 0.13
N ASP A 45 6.61 2.42 -0.85
CA ASP A 45 6.82 3.64 -1.63
C ASP A 45 5.61 3.98 -2.50
N PHE A 46 4.92 2.97 -3.07
CA PHE A 46 3.63 3.20 -3.74
C PHE A 46 2.57 3.70 -2.77
N ILE A 47 2.49 3.15 -1.55
CA ILE A 47 1.55 3.57 -0.50
C ILE A 47 1.81 5.03 -0.09
N LYS A 48 3.09 5.39 0.06
CA LYS A 48 3.52 6.76 0.37
C LYS A 48 3.15 7.73 -0.76
N ASP A 49 3.37 7.37 -2.02
CA ASP A 49 2.97 8.20 -3.17
C ASP A 49 1.45 8.31 -3.32
N LEU A 50 0.69 7.28 -2.95
CA LEU A 50 -0.77 7.33 -2.83
C LEU A 50 -1.25 8.22 -1.66
N GLY A 51 -0.36 8.64 -0.75
CA GLY A 51 -0.73 9.43 0.43
C GLY A 51 -1.47 8.65 1.50
N LEU A 52 -1.47 7.33 1.41
CA LEU A 52 -2.08 6.43 2.39
C LEU A 52 -1.15 6.26 3.60
N LYS A 53 -1.73 5.91 4.73
CA LYS A 53 -1.05 5.87 6.04
C LYS A 53 -1.13 4.53 6.74
N SER A 54 -1.84 3.56 6.18
CA SER A 54 -1.89 2.22 6.74
C SER A 54 -1.75 1.13 5.66
N TYR A 55 -1.05 0.06 5.99
CA TYR A 55 -0.93 -1.14 5.15
C TYR A 55 -1.46 -2.36 5.92
N ARG A 56 -2.60 -2.90 5.48
CA ARG A 56 -3.22 -4.09 6.06
C ARG A 56 -2.62 -5.35 5.44
N VAL A 57 -2.11 -6.26 6.27
CA VAL A 57 -1.34 -7.44 5.82
C VAL A 57 -1.67 -8.70 6.61
N ASN A 58 -1.71 -9.84 5.92
CA ASN A 58 -2.04 -11.13 6.50
C ASN A 58 -0.89 -11.69 7.33
N VAL A 59 -1.22 -12.21 8.52
CA VAL A 59 -0.31 -12.92 9.43
C VAL A 59 -0.97 -14.23 9.81
N SER A 60 -0.47 -15.35 9.28
CA SER A 60 -1.08 -16.66 9.48
C SER A 60 -0.49 -17.43 10.66
N GLY A 61 0.74 -17.11 11.05
CA GLY A 61 1.47 -17.80 12.10
C GLY A 61 2.68 -17.03 12.63
N VAL A 62 3.34 -17.64 13.62
CA VAL A 62 4.55 -17.08 14.27
C VAL A 62 5.75 -17.06 13.33
N ASP A 63 5.78 -17.94 12.35
CA ASP A 63 6.75 -18.00 11.25
C ASP A 63 6.75 -16.73 10.38
N ASN A 64 5.65 -15.97 10.35
CA ASN A 64 5.59 -14.68 9.66
C ASN A 64 6.20 -13.51 10.47
N ALA A 65 6.57 -13.73 11.74
CA ALA A 65 6.91 -12.63 12.64
C ALA A 65 8.19 -11.87 12.25
N ASP A 66 9.21 -12.53 11.71
CA ASP A 66 10.43 -11.83 11.28
C ASP A 66 10.14 -10.89 10.10
N MET A 67 9.34 -11.36 9.15
CA MET A 67 8.94 -10.55 8.00
C MET A 67 8.01 -9.40 8.41
N LEU A 68 7.09 -9.65 9.36
CA LEU A 68 6.26 -8.60 9.94
C LEU A 68 7.11 -7.52 10.63
N SER A 69 8.15 -7.91 11.36
CA SER A 69 9.09 -6.98 12.00
C SER A 69 9.77 -6.08 10.98
N ASN A 70 10.33 -6.66 9.91
CA ASN A 70 10.96 -5.90 8.83
C ASN A 70 9.98 -4.93 8.17
N LEU A 71 8.73 -5.38 7.95
CA LEU A 71 7.69 -4.54 7.36
C LEU A 71 7.29 -3.37 8.27
N VAL A 72 7.19 -3.61 9.59
CA VAL A 72 6.89 -2.58 10.59
C VAL A 72 7.98 -1.51 10.61
N ASP A 73 9.25 -1.90 10.60
CA ASP A 73 10.37 -0.96 10.58
C ASP A 73 10.41 -0.15 9.28
N ALA A 74 10.24 -0.82 8.13
CA ALA A 74 10.15 -0.16 6.83
C ALA A 74 8.95 0.79 6.72
N GLY A 75 7.82 0.42 7.32
CA GLY A 75 6.59 1.23 7.41
C GLY A 75 6.80 2.48 8.26
N LYS A 76 7.38 2.35 9.46
CA LYS A 76 7.74 3.48 10.35
C LYS A 76 8.63 4.49 9.65
N ALA A 77 9.66 4.03 8.93
CA ALA A 77 10.56 4.90 8.16
C ALA A 77 9.83 5.74 7.09
N ARG A 78 8.62 5.33 6.69
CA ARG A 78 7.78 6.00 5.69
C ARG A 78 6.54 6.66 6.27
N GLY A 79 6.33 6.59 7.58
CA GLY A 79 5.12 7.07 8.24
C GLY A 79 3.87 6.31 7.80
N ILE A 80 4.00 4.98 7.65
CA ILE A 80 2.92 4.05 7.31
C ILE A 80 2.79 3.05 8.47
N GLU A 81 1.59 2.97 9.04
CA GLU A 81 1.24 2.00 10.09
C GLU A 81 0.89 0.65 9.48
N ILE A 82 1.50 -0.42 9.98
CA ILE A 82 1.14 -1.78 9.56
C ILE A 82 -0.03 -2.24 10.42
N LEU A 83 -1.14 -2.61 9.79
CA LEU A 83 -2.30 -3.24 10.41
C LEU A 83 -2.26 -4.75 10.13
N PRO A 84 -1.79 -5.59 11.05
CA PRO A 84 -1.79 -7.02 10.83
C PRO A 84 -3.20 -7.58 11.03
N VAL A 85 -3.64 -8.42 10.09
CA VAL A 85 -4.81 -9.28 10.26
C VAL A 85 -4.35 -10.71 10.55
N ILE A 86 -4.78 -11.26 11.69
CA ILE A 86 -4.46 -12.64 12.05
C ILE A 86 -5.45 -13.58 11.35
N THR A 87 -4.94 -14.36 10.42
CA THR A 87 -5.66 -15.44 9.71
C THR A 87 -5.14 -16.79 10.16
N PRO A 88 -5.58 -17.31 11.33
CA PRO A 88 -4.83 -18.32 12.08
C PRO A 88 -4.80 -19.67 11.37
N ALA A 89 -3.68 -20.01 10.70
CA ALA A 89 -3.50 -21.30 10.02
C ALA A 89 -3.49 -22.50 10.99
N VAL A 90 -3.31 -22.24 12.28
CA VAL A 90 -3.35 -23.24 13.36
C VAL A 90 -4.77 -23.70 13.73
N ALA A 91 -5.79 -23.04 13.19
CA ALA A 91 -7.19 -23.35 13.50
C ALA A 91 -7.85 -24.09 12.33
N ASP A 92 -8.06 -25.39 12.48
CA ASP A 92 -8.82 -26.19 11.51
C ASP A 92 -10.28 -26.29 11.98
N LEU A 93 -11.12 -25.40 11.44
CA LEU A 93 -12.55 -25.34 11.81
C LEU A 93 -13.30 -26.65 11.55
N ASP A 94 -12.83 -27.49 10.63
CA ASP A 94 -13.51 -28.77 10.34
C ASP A 94 -13.10 -29.86 11.32
N LYS A 95 -11.83 -29.90 11.72
CA LYS A 95 -11.28 -30.99 12.56
C LYS A 95 -11.30 -30.70 14.05
N ASP A 96 -10.97 -29.48 14.45
CA ASP A 96 -10.66 -29.17 15.84
C ASP A 96 -11.95 -28.96 16.66
N SER A 97 -11.87 -29.28 17.95
CA SER A 97 -12.90 -28.93 18.94
C SER A 97 -12.86 -27.44 19.29
N PRO A 98 -13.97 -26.84 19.77
CA PRO A 98 -13.97 -25.46 20.27
C PRO A 98 -12.88 -25.19 21.31
N GLU A 99 -12.60 -26.14 22.20
CA GLU A 99 -11.58 -26.00 23.24
C GLU A 99 -10.16 -25.94 22.66
N GLU A 100 -9.86 -26.79 21.68
CA GLU A 100 -8.58 -26.79 20.96
C GLU A 100 -8.40 -25.51 20.15
N LEU A 101 -9.44 -25.08 19.43
CA LEU A 101 -9.45 -23.84 18.65
C LEU A 101 -9.19 -22.61 19.53
N TYR A 102 -9.86 -22.53 20.68
CA TYR A 102 -9.64 -21.45 21.65
C TYR A 102 -8.20 -21.45 22.15
N ALA A 103 -7.70 -22.61 22.61
CA ALA A 103 -6.38 -22.71 23.20
C ALA A 103 -5.25 -22.39 22.20
N SER A 104 -5.35 -22.90 20.97
CA SER A 104 -4.33 -22.69 19.93
C SER A 104 -4.27 -21.23 19.48
N THR A 105 -5.42 -20.60 19.26
CA THR A 105 -5.52 -19.20 18.80
C THR A 105 -5.17 -18.20 19.90
N ARG A 106 -5.53 -18.48 21.17
CA ARG A 106 -5.03 -17.71 22.33
C ARG A 106 -3.52 -17.74 22.41
N LYS A 107 -2.90 -18.92 22.28
CA LYS A 107 -1.44 -19.05 22.30
C LYS A 107 -0.79 -18.27 21.16
N LEU A 108 -1.35 -18.32 19.95
CA LEU A 108 -0.88 -17.55 18.80
C LEU A 108 -0.93 -16.04 19.09
N ALA A 109 -2.08 -15.54 19.55
CA ALA A 109 -2.25 -14.12 19.88
C ALA A 109 -1.28 -13.66 20.98
N VAL A 110 -1.11 -14.41 22.06
CA VAL A 110 -0.14 -14.09 23.12
C VAL A 110 1.28 -14.01 22.55
N THR A 111 1.66 -14.95 21.69
CA THR A 111 3.01 -15.01 21.12
C THR A 111 3.30 -13.79 20.24
N LEU A 112 2.38 -13.47 19.32
CA LEU A 112 2.51 -12.31 18.45
C LEU A 112 2.45 -11.00 19.24
N ALA A 113 1.45 -10.82 20.09
CA ALA A 113 1.30 -9.61 20.89
C ALA A 113 2.50 -9.34 21.80
N THR A 114 3.06 -10.38 22.43
CA THR A 114 4.24 -10.23 23.30
C THR A 114 5.43 -9.66 22.53
N ARG A 115 5.64 -10.12 21.30
CA ARG A 115 6.73 -9.66 20.43
C ARG A 115 6.53 -8.21 19.97
N PHE A 116 5.29 -7.82 19.66
CA PHE A 116 5.01 -6.58 18.95
C PHE A 116 4.30 -5.49 19.77
N LYS A 117 4.01 -5.70 21.05
CA LYS A 117 3.23 -4.76 21.88
C LYS A 117 3.77 -3.32 21.91
N ASN A 118 5.06 -3.12 21.67
CA ASN A 118 5.67 -1.78 21.62
C ASN A 118 5.53 -1.10 20.26
N ASP A 119 5.24 -1.87 19.21
CA ASP A 119 5.29 -1.43 17.82
C ASP A 119 3.92 -1.43 17.15
N ILE A 120 3.03 -2.34 17.54
CA ILE A 120 1.69 -2.54 16.96
C ILE A 120 0.65 -2.48 18.07
N ARG A 121 -0.25 -1.49 17.97
CA ARG A 121 -1.27 -1.22 18.99
C ARG A 121 -2.70 -1.57 18.57
N VAL A 122 -2.90 -1.86 17.29
CA VAL A 122 -4.16 -2.35 16.75
C VAL A 122 -3.92 -3.62 15.96
N TRP A 123 -4.71 -4.65 16.24
CA TRP A 123 -4.68 -5.91 15.53
C TRP A 123 -6.07 -6.24 15.02
N GLU A 124 -6.16 -6.66 13.77
CA GLU A 124 -7.37 -7.29 13.26
C GLU A 124 -7.33 -8.79 13.56
N LEU A 125 -8.40 -9.30 14.16
CA LEU A 125 -8.43 -10.68 14.67
C LEU A 125 -9.47 -11.51 13.92
N GLY A 126 -8.97 -12.46 13.12
CA GLY A 126 -9.77 -13.20 12.16
C GLY A 126 -9.98 -12.40 10.87
N ASN A 127 -10.40 -13.12 9.82
CA ASN A 127 -10.83 -12.54 8.56
C ASN A 127 -11.97 -13.42 8.03
N GLU A 128 -13.17 -12.88 7.87
CA GLU A 128 -14.33 -13.60 7.29
C GLU A 128 -14.71 -14.93 7.97
N MET A 129 -14.34 -15.12 9.23
CA MET A 129 -14.53 -16.39 9.93
C MET A 129 -16.01 -16.78 10.04
N GLU A 130 -16.91 -15.80 10.08
CA GLU A 130 -18.35 -16.00 10.14
C GLU A 130 -18.93 -16.69 8.89
N ASN A 131 -18.26 -16.58 7.74
CA ASN A 131 -18.69 -17.23 6.49
C ASN A 131 -18.79 -18.74 6.67
N TYR A 132 -17.88 -19.34 7.46
CA TYR A 132 -17.92 -20.75 7.81
C TYR A 132 -19.25 -21.14 8.48
N ALA A 133 -19.79 -20.25 9.31
CA ALA A 133 -20.97 -20.52 10.11
C ALA A 133 -22.29 -20.19 9.39
N ILE A 134 -22.30 -19.58 8.20
CA ILE A 134 -23.55 -19.25 7.50
C ILE A 134 -24.42 -20.50 7.33
N ILE A 135 -25.69 -20.38 7.72
CA ILE A 135 -26.64 -21.49 7.64
C ILE A 135 -26.99 -21.80 6.18
N LYS A 136 -27.06 -23.09 5.88
CA LYS A 136 -27.31 -23.66 4.55
C LYS A 136 -28.74 -24.22 4.46
N PRO A 137 -29.23 -24.50 3.24
CA PRO A 137 -30.56 -25.09 3.02
C PRO A 137 -30.78 -26.36 3.85
N CYS A 138 -31.97 -26.49 4.45
CA CYS A 138 -32.35 -27.62 5.31
C CYS A 138 -31.54 -27.80 6.61
N GLU A 139 -30.70 -26.85 7.02
CA GLU A 139 -30.11 -26.88 8.36
C GLU A 139 -31.12 -26.37 9.41
N LYS A 140 -31.03 -26.88 10.65
CA LYS A 140 -31.86 -26.38 11.75
C LYS A 140 -31.25 -25.11 12.33
N ARG A 141 -32.09 -24.10 12.57
CA ARG A 141 -31.73 -22.90 13.31
C ARG A 141 -31.69 -23.20 14.81
N ASP A 142 -31.02 -22.34 15.56
CA ASP A 142 -30.84 -22.49 17.02
C ASP A 142 -32.18 -22.36 17.79
N ASP A 143 -33.21 -21.76 17.19
CA ASP A 143 -34.57 -21.71 17.74
C ASP A 143 -35.40 -22.99 17.46
N GLY A 144 -34.79 -24.00 16.83
CA GLY A 144 -35.43 -25.26 16.46
C GLY A 144 -36.18 -25.23 15.13
N SER A 145 -36.34 -24.06 14.50
CA SER A 145 -36.98 -23.95 13.19
C SER A 145 -36.08 -24.48 12.07
N GLN A 146 -36.68 -24.97 10.99
CA GLN A 146 -35.96 -25.45 9.81
C GLN A 146 -35.63 -24.27 8.88
N TYR A 147 -34.36 -24.09 8.51
CA TYR A 147 -34.01 -23.19 7.42
C TYR A 147 -34.55 -23.73 6.09
N PRO A 148 -35.31 -22.94 5.31
CA PRO A 148 -35.99 -23.45 4.12
C PRO A 148 -35.07 -24.14 3.13
N CYS A 149 -35.43 -25.36 2.74
CA CYS A 149 -34.67 -26.17 1.78
C CYS A 149 -34.59 -25.57 0.37
N ALA A 150 -35.54 -24.70 0.02
CA ALA A 150 -35.60 -24.07 -1.30
C ALA A 150 -34.78 -22.76 -1.38
N TRP A 151 -34.22 -22.27 -0.28
CA TRP A 151 -33.42 -21.05 -0.26
C TRP A 151 -31.95 -21.35 -0.62
N GLY A 152 -31.16 -20.32 -0.86
CA GLY A 152 -29.69 -20.40 -0.84
C GLY A 152 -29.13 -20.27 0.58
N PRO A 153 -27.80 -20.20 0.75
CA PRO A 153 -27.19 -19.79 2.00
C PRO A 153 -27.80 -18.50 2.55
N ALA A 154 -27.91 -18.36 3.87
CA ALA A 154 -28.49 -17.18 4.46
C ALA A 154 -27.61 -15.93 4.26
N GLY A 155 -28.22 -14.75 4.34
CA GLY A 155 -27.54 -13.47 4.12
C GLY A 155 -26.78 -12.92 5.35
N GLY A 156 -26.76 -13.63 6.48
CA GLY A 156 -26.00 -13.24 7.68
C GLY A 156 -26.53 -12.02 8.43
N THR A 157 -27.72 -11.50 8.10
CA THR A 157 -28.27 -10.28 8.71
C THR A 157 -28.80 -10.49 10.13
N GLY A 158 -29.21 -11.72 10.46
CA GLY A 158 -29.72 -12.09 11.78
C GLY A 158 -28.85 -13.12 12.50
N PRO A 159 -28.93 -13.23 13.84
CA PRO A 159 -28.19 -14.24 14.60
C PRO A 159 -28.60 -15.69 14.27
N LEU A 160 -29.78 -15.89 13.69
CA LEU A 160 -30.27 -17.20 13.24
C LEU A 160 -29.87 -17.54 11.79
N ASP A 161 -29.16 -16.63 11.11
CA ASP A 161 -28.56 -16.89 9.79
C ASP A 161 -27.24 -17.65 9.90
N TYR A 162 -26.86 -18.05 11.11
CA TYR A 162 -25.68 -18.85 11.41
C TYR A 162 -26.08 -20.19 12.01
N TYR A 163 -25.46 -21.25 11.51
CA TYR A 163 -25.64 -22.61 12.02
C TYR A 163 -24.86 -22.77 13.33
N GLY A 164 -25.55 -22.93 14.45
CA GLY A 164 -24.98 -22.97 15.79
C GLY A 164 -23.76 -23.87 15.96
N PRO A 165 -23.78 -25.14 15.47
CA PRO A 165 -22.64 -26.04 15.58
C PRO A 165 -21.37 -25.55 14.84
N ARG A 166 -21.49 -24.77 13.78
CA ARG A 166 -20.33 -24.12 13.13
C ARG A 166 -19.97 -22.82 13.83
N TRP A 167 -20.96 -22.06 14.30
CA TRP A 167 -20.75 -20.79 15.01
C TRP A 167 -19.92 -20.97 16.29
N VAL A 168 -20.16 -22.01 17.10
CA VAL A 168 -19.39 -22.24 18.34
C VAL A 168 -17.89 -22.37 18.09
N LYS A 169 -17.49 -22.92 16.94
CA LYS A 169 -16.08 -23.02 16.52
C LYS A 169 -15.51 -21.66 16.10
N VAL A 170 -16.26 -20.89 15.33
CA VAL A 170 -15.90 -19.50 14.97
C VAL A 170 -15.72 -18.65 16.24
N SER A 171 -16.68 -18.75 17.16
CA SER A 171 -16.66 -18.05 18.44
C SER A 171 -15.43 -18.39 19.27
N ALA A 172 -15.06 -19.68 19.35
CA ALA A 172 -13.86 -20.13 20.04
C ALA A 172 -12.56 -19.50 19.48
N VAL A 173 -12.41 -19.44 18.16
CA VAL A 173 -11.24 -18.80 17.52
C VAL A 173 -11.18 -17.31 17.83
N LEU A 174 -12.29 -16.59 17.59
CA LEU A 174 -12.37 -15.14 17.81
C LEU A 174 -12.13 -14.80 19.28
N LYS A 175 -12.69 -15.58 20.20
CA LYS A 175 -12.49 -15.40 21.65
C LYS A 175 -11.05 -15.69 22.07
N GLY A 176 -10.44 -16.75 21.56
CA GLY A 176 -9.05 -17.09 21.85
C GLY A 176 -8.10 -15.97 21.45
N LEU A 177 -8.25 -15.45 20.23
CA LEU A 177 -7.47 -14.30 19.75
C LEU A 177 -7.65 -13.05 20.64
N SER A 178 -8.90 -12.71 20.96
CA SER A 178 -9.23 -11.53 21.78
C SER A 178 -8.70 -11.61 23.21
N ASP A 179 -8.89 -12.76 23.86
CA ASP A 179 -8.42 -13.00 25.23
C ASP A 179 -6.88 -13.01 25.26
N GLY A 180 -6.22 -13.60 24.26
CA GLY A 180 -4.76 -13.64 24.17
C GLY A 180 -4.12 -12.25 23.98
N MET A 181 -4.73 -11.38 23.16
CA MET A 181 -4.30 -9.98 23.05
C MET A 181 -4.43 -9.24 24.38
N THR A 182 -5.56 -9.43 25.06
CA THR A 182 -5.87 -8.76 26.33
C THR A 182 -4.97 -9.23 27.48
N GLU A 183 -4.60 -10.50 27.51
CA GLU A 183 -3.66 -11.08 28.48
C GLU A 183 -2.28 -10.41 28.43
N VAL A 184 -1.79 -10.08 27.23
CA VAL A 184 -0.49 -9.44 27.06
C VAL A 184 -0.54 -7.97 27.44
N ASP A 185 -1.54 -7.25 26.94
CA ASP A 185 -1.77 -5.84 27.27
C ASP A 185 -3.23 -5.45 26.94
N PRO A 186 -4.05 -5.13 27.94
CA PRO A 186 -5.47 -4.80 27.72
C PRO A 186 -5.68 -3.53 26.88
N SER A 187 -4.66 -2.69 26.73
CA SER A 187 -4.72 -1.48 25.90
C SER A 187 -4.40 -1.75 24.41
N ILE A 188 -4.11 -2.99 24.02
CA ILE A 188 -4.07 -3.39 22.59
C ILE A 188 -5.50 -3.42 22.07
N ARG A 189 -5.77 -2.63 21.02
CA ARG A 189 -7.10 -2.54 20.40
C ARG A 189 -7.32 -3.74 19.48
N LYS A 190 -8.49 -4.37 19.65
CA LYS A 190 -8.92 -5.56 18.91
C LYS A 190 -9.94 -5.14 17.84
N ALA A 191 -9.52 -5.10 16.58
CA ALA A 191 -10.41 -4.88 15.44
C ALA A 191 -11.02 -6.22 15.02
N MET A 192 -12.34 -6.32 15.05
CA MET A 192 -13.07 -7.55 14.76
C MET A 192 -14.42 -7.23 14.17
N GLY A 193 -14.94 -8.10 13.32
CA GLY A 193 -16.24 -7.90 12.73
C GLY A 193 -16.49 -8.88 11.63
N THR A 194 -17.23 -8.42 10.63
CA THR A 194 -17.62 -9.26 9.50
C THR A 194 -17.03 -8.74 8.24
N ALA A 195 -16.70 -9.67 7.40
CA ALA A 195 -15.96 -9.39 6.19
C ALA A 195 -16.71 -9.95 4.95
N GLY A 196 -17.85 -10.62 5.16
CA GLY A 196 -18.88 -10.77 4.13
C GLY A 196 -19.90 -9.61 4.10
N TRP A 197 -20.31 -9.19 2.90
CA TRP A 197 -21.43 -8.25 2.73
C TRP A 197 -22.73 -8.85 3.30
N GLY A 198 -23.41 -8.11 4.18
CA GLY A 198 -24.69 -8.56 4.78
C GLY A 198 -24.61 -9.01 6.24
N HIS A 199 -23.42 -9.33 6.75
CA HIS A 199 -23.23 -10.20 7.91
C HIS A 199 -23.37 -9.53 9.29
N THR A 200 -24.25 -8.53 9.43
CA THR A 200 -24.45 -7.79 10.68
C THR A 200 -24.89 -8.65 11.88
N GLY A 201 -25.47 -9.83 11.63
CA GLY A 201 -25.90 -10.77 12.66
C GLY A 201 -24.74 -11.38 13.46
N ALA A 202 -23.53 -11.46 12.89
CA ALA A 202 -22.37 -11.98 13.61
C ALA A 202 -21.98 -11.10 14.81
N PHE A 203 -22.17 -9.77 14.73
CA PHE A 203 -21.92 -8.89 15.87
C PHE A 203 -22.86 -9.19 17.05
N VAL A 204 -24.10 -9.60 16.76
CA VAL A 204 -25.06 -10.01 17.80
C VAL A 204 -24.52 -11.26 18.50
N ARG A 205 -24.06 -12.23 17.72
CA ARG A 205 -23.51 -13.49 18.23
C ARG A 205 -22.22 -13.28 19.00
N MET A 206 -21.29 -12.47 18.50
CA MET A 206 -20.06 -12.09 19.20
C MET A 206 -20.36 -11.46 20.57
N LYS A 207 -21.36 -10.58 20.63
CA LYS A 207 -21.82 -9.97 21.89
C LYS A 207 -22.41 -11.01 22.83
N GLN A 208 -23.26 -11.91 22.33
CA GLN A 208 -23.89 -12.97 23.12
C GLN A 208 -22.84 -13.91 23.74
N ASP A 209 -21.78 -14.22 23.00
CA ASP A 209 -20.70 -15.12 23.45
C ASP A 209 -19.62 -14.40 24.28
N GLY A 210 -19.80 -13.09 24.53
CA GLY A 210 -18.88 -12.30 25.35
C GLY A 210 -17.48 -12.18 24.73
N ILE A 211 -17.37 -12.10 23.41
CA ILE A 211 -16.13 -11.76 22.72
C ILE A 211 -15.89 -10.26 22.90
N ALA A 212 -14.71 -9.87 23.36
CA ALA A 212 -14.33 -8.47 23.50
C ALA A 212 -13.72 -7.96 22.18
N TRP A 213 -14.19 -6.83 21.67
CA TRP A 213 -13.57 -6.11 20.55
C TRP A 213 -13.66 -4.62 20.79
N ASP A 214 -12.82 -3.81 20.13
CA ASP A 214 -12.76 -2.36 20.31
C ASP A 214 -13.15 -1.59 19.05
N ILE A 215 -12.97 -2.20 17.88
CA ILE A 215 -13.25 -1.62 16.57
C ILE A 215 -14.08 -2.61 15.78
N SER A 216 -15.22 -2.17 15.25
CA SER A 216 -16.06 -2.99 14.40
C SER A 216 -15.56 -2.97 12.96
N VAL A 217 -15.20 -4.14 12.44
CA VAL A 217 -14.67 -4.30 11.08
C VAL A 217 -15.78 -4.61 10.08
N TRP A 218 -15.70 -4.00 8.88
CA TRP A 218 -16.63 -4.24 7.77
C TRP A 218 -15.89 -4.31 6.43
N HIS A 219 -16.26 -5.24 5.55
CA HIS A 219 -15.80 -5.25 4.16
C HIS A 219 -16.94 -4.85 3.22
N MET A 220 -16.62 -4.19 2.11
CA MET A 220 -17.63 -3.77 1.14
C MET A 220 -17.12 -3.69 -0.30
N TYR A 221 -17.94 -4.16 -1.24
CA TYR A 221 -17.63 -4.08 -2.67
C TYR A 221 -18.85 -3.51 -3.41
N GLY A 222 -18.81 -2.22 -3.72
CA GLY A 222 -19.78 -1.52 -4.58
C GLY A 222 -21.01 -0.91 -3.90
N ASP A 223 -21.67 -1.63 -3.00
CA ASP A 223 -22.94 -1.19 -2.42
C ASP A 223 -22.79 -0.11 -1.33
N ASP A 224 -23.82 0.73 -1.11
CA ASP A 224 -23.81 1.75 -0.05
C ASP A 224 -23.86 1.11 1.34
N PRO A 225 -22.84 1.31 2.20
CA PRO A 225 -22.74 0.64 3.50
C PRO A 225 -23.60 1.29 4.60
N GLU A 226 -24.30 2.41 4.34
CA GLU A 226 -24.99 3.17 5.39
C GLU A 226 -25.98 2.32 6.19
N TRP A 227 -26.66 1.37 5.55
CA TRP A 227 -27.60 0.47 6.25
C TRP A 227 -26.87 -0.40 7.28
N ALA A 228 -25.70 -0.95 6.94
CA ALA A 228 -24.90 -1.77 7.83
C ALA A 228 -24.29 -0.93 8.95
N PHE A 229 -23.79 0.27 8.62
CA PHE A 229 -23.24 1.19 9.62
C PHE A 229 -24.29 1.64 10.65
N ARG A 230 -25.56 1.75 10.25
CA ARG A 230 -26.68 2.01 11.20
C ARG A 230 -26.87 0.88 12.20
N GLU A 231 -26.68 -0.37 11.81
CA GLU A 231 -26.75 -1.51 12.73
C GLU A 231 -25.49 -1.62 13.58
N ILE A 232 -24.31 -1.50 12.97
CA ILE A 232 -23.01 -1.66 13.63
C ILE A 232 -22.73 -0.53 14.65
N SER A 233 -23.13 0.71 14.34
CA SER A 233 -22.93 1.85 15.25
C SER A 233 -23.66 1.69 16.60
N ARG A 234 -24.67 0.82 16.69
CA ARG A 234 -25.39 0.52 17.94
C ARG A 234 -24.51 -0.15 19.01
N TYR A 235 -23.37 -0.73 18.62
CA TYR A 235 -22.40 -1.29 19.56
C TYR A 235 -21.51 -0.21 20.21
N GLY A 236 -21.63 1.06 19.80
CA GLY A 236 -20.92 2.19 20.41
C GLY A 236 -19.41 2.22 20.13
N LYS A 237 -18.94 1.42 19.17
CA LYS A 237 -17.53 1.27 18.78
C LYS A 237 -17.30 1.94 17.42
N PRO A 238 -16.09 2.43 17.13
CA PRO A 238 -15.75 2.93 15.81
C PRO A 238 -15.82 1.83 14.74
N ILE A 239 -15.99 2.26 13.49
CA ILE A 239 -16.08 1.39 12.32
C ILE A 239 -14.82 1.55 11.48
N TRP A 240 -14.17 0.43 11.15
CA TRP A 240 -13.09 0.39 10.16
C TRP A 240 -13.55 -0.43 8.95
N VAL A 241 -13.41 0.13 7.76
CA VAL A 241 -13.66 -0.58 6.51
C VAL A 241 -12.36 -1.19 6.02
N THR A 242 -12.03 -2.40 6.44
CA THR A 242 -10.68 -2.97 6.21
C THR A 242 -10.51 -3.58 4.82
N GLU A 243 -11.59 -3.69 4.04
CA GLU A 243 -11.52 -3.97 2.62
C GLU A 243 -12.62 -3.24 1.85
N PHE A 244 -12.22 -2.50 0.81
CA PHE A 244 -13.14 -2.08 -0.23
C PHE A 244 -12.48 -1.99 -1.61
N ASN A 245 -13.27 -2.23 -2.65
CA ASN A 245 -12.92 -1.90 -4.04
C ASN A 245 -14.21 -1.80 -4.87
N ASN A 246 -14.06 -1.40 -6.14
CA ASN A 246 -15.06 -1.71 -7.15
C ASN A 246 -15.27 -3.24 -7.21
N PRO A 247 -16.51 -3.74 -7.31
CA PRO A 247 -16.77 -5.17 -7.48
C PRO A 247 -15.95 -5.77 -8.62
N TYR A 248 -15.23 -6.85 -8.33
CA TYR A 248 -14.34 -7.54 -9.27
C TYR A 248 -13.19 -6.68 -9.83
N GLY A 249 -12.79 -5.63 -9.11
CA GLY A 249 -11.64 -4.79 -9.45
C GLY A 249 -11.76 -4.20 -10.85
N SER A 250 -10.73 -4.39 -11.67
CA SER A 250 -10.71 -3.95 -13.07
C SER A 250 -11.13 -5.01 -14.10
N GLN A 251 -11.67 -6.16 -13.68
CA GLN A 251 -11.98 -7.28 -14.58
C GLN A 251 -12.91 -6.86 -15.74
N ARG A 252 -13.86 -5.94 -15.48
CA ARG A 252 -14.73 -5.37 -16.50
C ARG A 252 -14.11 -4.16 -17.21
N SER A 253 -13.53 -3.24 -16.44
CA SER A 253 -12.85 -2.05 -16.94
C SER A 253 -12.02 -1.38 -15.85
N GLU A 254 -10.79 -0.98 -16.18
CA GLU A 254 -9.97 -0.15 -15.29
C GLU A 254 -10.59 1.23 -15.00
N ARG A 255 -11.37 1.77 -15.95
CA ARG A 255 -12.10 3.02 -15.72
C ARG A 255 -13.22 2.81 -14.70
N GLN A 256 -13.95 1.70 -14.82
CA GLN A 256 -14.99 1.36 -13.84
C GLN A 256 -14.40 1.15 -12.44
N GLN A 257 -13.24 0.49 -12.34
CA GLN A 257 -12.54 0.36 -11.06
C GLN A 257 -12.24 1.73 -10.44
N ALA A 258 -11.68 2.65 -11.24
CA ALA A 258 -11.37 4.00 -10.80
C ALA A 258 -12.61 4.77 -10.33
N ASP A 259 -13.69 4.75 -11.12
CA ASP A 259 -14.94 5.44 -10.80
C ASP A 259 -15.59 4.87 -9.52
N GLY A 260 -15.61 3.55 -9.38
CA GLY A 260 -16.14 2.85 -8.20
C GLY A 260 -15.36 3.17 -6.92
N ILE A 261 -14.02 3.13 -6.97
CA ILE A 261 -13.18 3.52 -5.82
C ILE A 261 -13.44 4.98 -5.42
N LYS A 262 -13.50 5.89 -6.40
CA LYS A 262 -13.78 7.31 -6.12
C LYS A 262 -15.13 7.48 -5.44
N GLN A 263 -16.16 6.79 -5.93
CA GLN A 263 -17.49 6.81 -5.36
C GLN A 263 -17.47 6.31 -3.90
N THR A 264 -16.85 5.16 -3.64
CA THR A 264 -16.74 4.60 -2.29
C THR A 264 -15.95 5.51 -1.35
N MET A 265 -14.79 6.03 -1.77
CA MET A 265 -13.98 6.94 -0.93
C MET A 265 -14.74 8.22 -0.57
N THR A 266 -15.48 8.78 -1.53
CA THR A 266 -16.34 9.95 -1.30
C THR A 266 -17.44 9.60 -0.30
N ARG A 267 -18.11 8.46 -0.50
CA ARG A 267 -19.21 8.03 0.37
C ARG A 267 -18.76 7.76 1.80
N LEU A 268 -17.61 7.11 2.00
CA LEU A 268 -17.06 6.89 3.33
C LEU A 268 -16.68 8.20 4.03
N SER A 269 -16.19 9.19 3.27
CA SER A 269 -15.91 10.53 3.79
C SER A 269 -17.17 11.26 4.27
N GLU A 270 -18.32 11.06 3.61
CA GLU A 270 -19.61 11.61 4.03
C GLU A 270 -20.16 10.92 5.29
N LEU A 271 -19.91 9.62 5.42
CA LEU A 271 -20.45 8.80 6.50
C LEU A 271 -19.61 8.84 7.79
N LYS A 272 -18.36 9.33 7.71
CA LYS A 272 -17.36 9.22 8.78
C LYS A 272 -17.83 9.78 10.12
N ASP A 273 -18.36 11.00 10.14
CA ASP A 273 -18.72 11.68 11.39
C ASP A 273 -20.03 11.12 11.95
N LYS A 274 -20.95 10.73 11.06
CA LYS A 274 -22.27 10.19 11.42
C LYS A 274 -22.17 8.83 12.10
N TYR A 275 -21.24 7.98 11.65
CA TYR A 275 -21.13 6.58 12.10
C TYR A 275 -19.81 6.25 12.80
N LYS A 276 -18.94 7.24 13.05
CA LYS A 276 -17.58 7.05 13.57
C LYS A 276 -16.76 6.09 12.71
N VAL A 277 -16.80 6.29 11.40
CA VAL A 277 -15.90 5.56 10.49
C VAL A 277 -14.53 6.22 10.57
N GLU A 278 -13.57 5.51 11.15
CA GLU A 278 -12.24 6.07 11.47
C GLU A 278 -11.20 5.72 10.41
N ALA A 279 -11.37 4.57 9.72
CA ALA A 279 -10.40 4.07 8.75
C ALA A 279 -11.08 3.34 7.59
N ALA A 280 -10.43 3.35 6.42
CA ALA A 280 -10.77 2.47 5.33
C ALA A 280 -9.56 2.04 4.48
N HIS A 281 -9.56 0.79 4.03
CA HIS A 281 -8.46 0.16 3.31
C HIS A 281 -8.92 -0.41 1.97
N ILE A 282 -8.26 0.04 0.90
CA ILE A 282 -8.53 -0.45 -0.46
C ILE A 282 -8.03 -1.89 -0.58
N TYR A 283 -8.81 -2.81 -1.14
CA TYR A 283 -8.36 -4.17 -1.46
C TYR A 283 -8.14 -4.28 -2.98
N GLU A 284 -6.93 -4.09 -3.54
CA GLU A 284 -5.62 -4.08 -2.88
C GLU A 284 -4.53 -3.33 -3.68
N LEU A 285 -3.27 -3.34 -3.21
CA LEU A 285 -2.16 -2.60 -3.82
C LEU A 285 -1.72 -3.16 -5.18
N LEU A 286 -1.43 -4.45 -5.23
CA LEU A 286 -0.86 -5.13 -6.40
C LEU A 286 -1.87 -6.10 -6.99
N ASP A 287 -1.90 -6.25 -8.32
CA ASP A 287 -2.65 -7.35 -8.94
C ASP A 287 -2.06 -8.69 -8.55
N GLU A 288 -2.90 -9.71 -8.40
CA GLU A 288 -2.48 -11.09 -8.18
C GLU A 288 -2.59 -11.90 -9.48
N ALA A 289 -1.85 -11.51 -10.52
CA ALA A 289 -2.03 -12.00 -11.90
C ALA A 289 -1.99 -13.53 -12.06
N TYR A 290 -1.38 -14.26 -11.12
CA TYR A 290 -1.35 -15.72 -11.07
C TYR A 290 -2.70 -16.38 -10.77
N TRP A 291 -3.69 -15.64 -10.25
CA TRP A 291 -5.06 -16.14 -10.04
C TRP A 291 -5.96 -16.03 -11.26
N ALA A 292 -5.45 -15.59 -12.42
CA ALA A 292 -6.25 -15.47 -13.64
C ALA A 292 -6.85 -16.84 -14.03
N PRO A 293 -8.13 -16.88 -14.47
CA PRO A 293 -9.02 -15.77 -14.81
C PRO A 293 -9.88 -15.23 -13.63
N GLY A 294 -9.58 -15.63 -12.40
CA GLY A 294 -10.25 -15.16 -11.19
C GLY A 294 -10.18 -13.63 -11.03
N PHE A 295 -11.11 -13.08 -10.23
CA PHE A 295 -11.19 -11.62 -10.08
C PHE A 295 -10.00 -11.05 -9.30
N GLU A 296 -9.38 -11.81 -8.39
CA GLU A 296 -8.17 -11.44 -7.63
C GLU A 296 -7.04 -10.96 -8.55
N ALA A 297 -6.93 -11.54 -9.75
CA ALA A 297 -5.95 -11.12 -10.76
C ALA A 297 -6.08 -9.66 -11.23
N ASN A 298 -7.17 -8.98 -10.87
CA ASN A 298 -7.51 -7.64 -11.34
C ASN A 298 -7.88 -6.66 -10.22
N MET A 299 -7.66 -7.00 -8.95
CA MET A 299 -8.04 -6.16 -7.80
C MET A 299 -7.06 -5.01 -7.54
N GLY A 300 -5.80 -5.16 -7.93
CA GLY A 300 -4.72 -4.24 -7.62
C GLY A 300 -4.87 -2.85 -8.24
N LEU A 301 -4.25 -1.86 -7.60
CA LEU A 301 -4.03 -0.53 -8.18
C LEU A 301 -2.80 -0.49 -9.09
N VAL A 302 -1.85 -1.39 -8.90
CA VAL A 302 -0.61 -1.52 -9.68
C VAL A 302 -0.57 -2.90 -10.31
N ARG A 303 -0.27 -2.94 -11.62
CA ARG A 303 -0.19 -4.21 -12.35
C ARG A 303 1.00 -5.04 -11.88
N LEU A 304 0.91 -6.35 -12.04
CA LEU A 304 1.98 -7.29 -11.76
C LEU A 304 2.46 -7.92 -13.07
N VAL A 305 3.78 -7.98 -13.28
CA VAL A 305 4.38 -8.57 -14.48
C VAL A 305 5.22 -9.77 -14.08
N ALA A 306 4.91 -10.93 -14.66
CA ALA A 306 5.66 -12.17 -14.45
C ALA A 306 7.06 -12.07 -15.06
N LEU A 307 8.05 -12.61 -14.35
CA LEU A 307 9.42 -12.78 -14.83
C LEU A 307 9.67 -14.25 -15.18
N SER A 308 10.65 -14.49 -16.07
CA SER A 308 11.00 -15.84 -16.52
C SER A 308 11.57 -16.74 -15.41
N ASP A 309 12.02 -16.16 -14.30
CA ASP A 309 12.58 -16.87 -13.14
C ASP A 309 11.52 -17.23 -12.07
N GLY A 310 10.23 -17.06 -12.38
CA GLY A 310 9.12 -17.33 -11.47
C GLY A 310 8.86 -16.22 -10.44
N LYS A 311 9.58 -15.09 -10.53
CA LYS A 311 9.36 -13.90 -9.72
C LYS A 311 8.43 -12.89 -10.40
N TRP A 312 8.16 -11.81 -9.69
CA TRP A 312 7.32 -10.73 -10.14
C TRP A 312 8.05 -9.40 -10.10
N ARG A 313 7.59 -8.49 -10.95
CA ARG A 313 7.92 -7.06 -10.84
C ARG A 313 6.65 -6.22 -10.97
N THR A 314 6.73 -5.00 -10.49
CA THR A 314 5.63 -4.04 -10.60
C THR A 314 5.53 -3.52 -12.05
N GLY A 315 4.32 -3.48 -12.58
CA GLY A 315 3.95 -2.89 -13.86
C GLY A 315 3.46 -1.45 -13.71
N GLU A 316 2.82 -0.96 -14.77
CA GLU A 316 2.26 0.40 -14.79
C GLU A 316 1.10 0.54 -13.79
N PRO A 317 1.06 1.63 -12.99
CA PRO A 317 -0.10 1.99 -12.19
C PRO A 317 -1.38 2.13 -13.03
N LYS A 318 -2.49 1.59 -12.53
CA LYS A 318 -3.80 1.68 -13.19
C LYS A 318 -4.45 3.08 -13.02
N PRO A 319 -5.46 3.44 -13.82
CA PRO A 319 -6.29 4.62 -13.58
C PRO A 319 -6.83 4.75 -12.15
N ALA A 320 -7.11 3.62 -11.49
CA ALA A 320 -7.52 3.56 -10.10
C ALA A 320 -6.44 4.11 -9.14
N TYR A 321 -5.16 3.80 -9.37
CA TYR A 321 -4.03 4.35 -8.61
C TYR A 321 -4.04 5.88 -8.65
N LYS A 322 -4.13 6.45 -9.86
CA LYS A 322 -4.17 7.90 -10.05
C LYS A 322 -5.37 8.52 -9.33
N THR A 323 -6.52 7.86 -9.37
CA THR A 323 -7.74 8.33 -8.72
C THR A 323 -7.59 8.42 -7.22
N VAL A 324 -7.02 7.39 -6.60
CA VAL A 324 -6.73 7.38 -5.15
C VAL A 324 -5.72 8.47 -4.79
N ARG A 325 -4.60 8.56 -5.52
CA ARG A 325 -3.59 9.60 -5.29
C ARG A 325 -4.17 11.00 -5.45
N ASP A 326 -5.00 11.24 -6.46
CA ASP A 326 -5.61 12.54 -6.69
C ASP A 326 -6.60 12.90 -5.58
N PHE A 327 -7.31 11.90 -5.03
CA PHE A 327 -8.22 12.09 -3.91
C PHE A 327 -7.48 12.49 -2.63
N THR A 328 -6.35 11.85 -2.34
CA THR A 328 -5.60 12.03 -1.08
C THR A 328 -4.54 13.14 -1.13
N ARG A 329 -3.96 13.41 -2.31
CA ARG A 329 -2.83 14.33 -2.49
C ARG A 329 -3.03 15.38 -3.58
N GLY A 330 -4.14 15.30 -4.33
CA GLY A 330 -4.33 16.09 -5.55
C GLY A 330 -3.50 15.57 -6.73
N PRO A 331 -3.64 16.16 -7.92
CA PRO A 331 -3.00 15.68 -9.15
C PRO A 331 -1.48 15.46 -9.04
N LEU A 332 -0.98 14.41 -9.69
CA LEU A 332 0.47 14.22 -9.92
C LEU A 332 0.96 15.14 -11.05
N PRO A 333 1.76 16.18 -10.76
CA PRO A 333 2.44 16.91 -11.83
C PRO A 333 3.45 16.00 -12.51
N ILE A 334 3.51 16.08 -13.84
CA ILE A 334 4.57 15.41 -14.59
C ILE A 334 5.90 16.08 -14.21
N PRO A 335 6.90 15.34 -13.70
CA PRO A 335 8.17 15.93 -13.31
C PRO A 335 8.86 16.54 -14.53
N LYS A 336 9.51 17.68 -14.31
CA LYS A 336 10.39 18.32 -15.29
C LYS A 336 11.80 18.33 -14.72
N PRO A 337 12.83 17.98 -15.51
CA PRO A 337 14.22 18.13 -15.07
C PRO A 337 14.47 19.57 -14.63
N HIS A 338 14.96 19.74 -13.41
CA HIS A 338 15.40 21.03 -12.88
C HIS A 338 16.87 20.91 -12.54
N ARG A 339 17.69 21.81 -13.07
CA ARG A 339 19.14 21.79 -12.88
C ARG A 339 19.63 23.15 -12.42
N ASP A 340 20.36 23.14 -11.32
CA ASP A 340 21.07 24.29 -10.74
C ASP A 340 22.51 24.41 -11.31
N CYS A 341 22.75 23.71 -12.41
CA CYS A 341 24.01 23.56 -13.12
C CYS A 341 23.70 23.32 -14.61
N ASP A 342 24.68 23.56 -15.46
CA ASP A 342 24.61 23.26 -16.88
C ASP A 342 25.39 21.96 -17.16
N PRO A 343 24.72 20.86 -17.55
CA PRO A 343 25.43 19.62 -17.87
C PRO A 343 26.28 19.77 -19.13
N GLU A 344 25.95 20.68 -20.04
CA GLU A 344 26.71 20.91 -21.26
C GLU A 344 27.90 21.85 -21.06
N ALA A 345 28.05 22.44 -19.88
CA ALA A 345 29.20 23.24 -19.54
C ALA A 345 30.45 22.35 -19.49
N ALA A 346 31.22 22.34 -20.58
CA ALA A 346 32.46 21.60 -20.67
C ALA A 346 33.52 22.22 -19.74
N ALA A 347 33.98 21.45 -18.75
CA ALA A 347 35.22 21.74 -18.03
C ALA A 347 36.39 21.28 -18.91
N ALA A 348 36.85 22.18 -19.79
CA ALA A 348 37.92 21.90 -20.76
C ALA A 348 39.27 21.59 -20.08
N ASP A 349 39.43 21.97 -18.82
CA ASP A 349 40.60 21.74 -17.97
C ASP A 349 40.57 20.42 -17.18
N GLN A 350 39.44 19.70 -17.21
CA GLN A 350 39.28 18.42 -16.51
C GLN A 350 39.54 17.22 -17.43
N SER A 351 40.01 16.12 -16.82
CA SER A 351 40.09 14.81 -17.49
C SER A 351 38.70 14.37 -17.97
N LEU A 352 38.66 13.54 -19.01
CA LEU A 352 37.38 13.01 -19.53
C LEU A 352 36.56 12.31 -18.44
N PRO A 353 37.12 11.44 -17.58
CA PRO A 353 36.37 10.80 -16.49
C PRO A 353 35.81 11.80 -15.46
N ALA A 354 36.56 12.85 -15.10
CA ALA A 354 36.09 13.87 -14.15
C ALA A 354 34.96 14.73 -14.74
N ARG A 355 35.07 15.07 -16.03
CA ARG A 355 34.03 15.79 -16.78
C ARG A 355 32.76 14.95 -16.88
N GLN A 356 32.89 13.67 -17.20
CA GLN A 356 31.78 12.72 -17.27
C GLN A 356 31.09 12.53 -15.91
N ALA A 357 31.86 12.39 -14.84
CA ALA A 357 31.31 12.27 -13.49
C ALA A 357 30.51 13.54 -13.11
N SER A 358 31.09 14.72 -13.32
CA SER A 358 30.42 16.02 -13.08
C SER A 358 29.15 16.20 -13.92
N PHE A 359 29.21 15.77 -15.18
CA PHE A 359 28.08 15.77 -16.10
C PHE A 359 26.92 14.92 -15.57
N VAL A 360 27.16 13.69 -15.12
CA VAL A 360 26.09 12.80 -14.63
C VAL A 360 25.43 13.35 -13.37
N TYR A 361 26.20 13.92 -12.43
CA TYR A 361 25.63 14.63 -11.27
C TYR A 361 24.67 15.73 -11.70
N CYS A 362 25.08 16.55 -12.66
CA CYS A 362 24.26 17.65 -13.13
C CYS A 362 23.04 17.18 -13.92
N LEU A 363 23.23 16.20 -14.81
CA LEU A 363 22.18 15.67 -15.67
C LEU A 363 21.08 15.00 -14.84
N ILE A 364 21.47 14.12 -13.93
CA ILE A 364 20.57 13.21 -13.20
C ILE A 364 20.07 13.82 -11.90
N LEU A 365 20.93 14.46 -11.11
CA LEU A 365 20.56 15.00 -9.79
C LEU A 365 20.32 16.52 -9.82
N GLY A 366 20.62 17.18 -10.95
CA GLY A 366 20.35 18.60 -11.13
C GLY A 366 21.25 19.52 -10.30
N ARG A 367 22.39 19.02 -9.80
CA ARG A 367 23.36 19.80 -9.02
C ARG A 367 24.78 19.40 -9.37
N LYS A 368 25.75 20.18 -8.93
CA LYS A 368 27.17 19.80 -8.99
C LYS A 368 27.46 18.69 -7.97
N GLY A 369 28.29 17.72 -8.37
CA GLY A 369 28.88 16.77 -7.42
C GLY A 369 29.90 17.48 -6.54
N ASP A 370 30.06 17.04 -5.30
CA ASP A 370 31.18 17.50 -4.47
C ASP A 370 32.50 16.89 -4.97
N THR A 371 33.62 17.52 -4.63
CA THR A 371 34.95 17.14 -5.13
C THR A 371 35.31 15.69 -4.80
N ALA A 372 34.98 15.21 -3.60
CA ALA A 372 35.31 13.84 -3.19
C ALA A 372 34.52 12.83 -4.02
N SER A 373 33.21 13.01 -4.14
CA SER A 373 32.36 12.13 -4.92
C SER A 373 32.72 12.13 -6.41
N VAL A 374 32.98 13.31 -7.00
CA VAL A 374 33.41 13.41 -8.41
C VAL A 374 34.73 12.68 -8.63
N ASN A 375 35.71 12.85 -7.73
CA ASN A 375 37.00 12.17 -7.84
C ASN A 375 36.86 10.64 -7.74
N GLN A 376 36.00 10.14 -6.84
CA GLN A 376 35.73 8.70 -6.72
C GLN A 376 35.12 8.13 -8.00
N TRP A 377 34.09 8.79 -8.55
CA TRP A 377 33.47 8.37 -9.82
C TRP A 377 34.43 8.48 -11.00
N SER A 378 35.23 9.55 -11.04
CA SER A 378 36.28 9.74 -12.05
C SER A 378 37.28 8.58 -12.03
N ALA A 379 37.76 8.18 -10.85
CA ALA A 379 38.71 7.07 -10.74
C ALA A 379 38.10 5.74 -11.20
N ALA A 380 36.84 5.45 -10.81
CA ALA A 380 36.12 4.26 -11.22
C ALA A 380 35.81 4.21 -12.74
N LEU A 381 35.64 5.38 -13.36
CA LEU A 381 35.48 5.49 -14.83
C LEU A 381 36.82 5.32 -15.54
N GLU A 382 37.92 5.82 -14.95
CA GLU A 382 39.27 5.73 -15.51
C GLU A 382 39.83 4.30 -15.46
N ASP A 383 39.63 3.57 -14.36
CA ASP A 383 40.09 2.19 -14.21
C ASP A 383 39.13 1.14 -14.81
N GLY A 384 37.94 1.58 -15.26
CA GLY A 384 36.92 0.75 -15.86
C GLY A 384 36.10 -0.08 -14.86
N ALA A 385 36.19 0.19 -13.55
CA ALA A 385 35.34 -0.43 -12.53
C ALA A 385 33.86 -0.08 -12.70
N THR A 386 33.54 1.04 -13.34
CA THR A 386 32.19 1.42 -13.74
C THR A 386 32.16 1.99 -15.15
N LYS A 387 30.97 2.00 -15.77
CA LYS A 387 30.72 2.68 -17.04
C LYS A 387 29.72 3.80 -16.83
N LEU A 388 29.74 4.79 -17.71
CA LEU A 388 28.88 5.95 -17.60
C LEU A 388 27.37 5.61 -17.50
N PRO A 389 26.82 4.67 -18.30
CA PRO A 389 25.42 4.27 -18.15
C PRO A 389 25.13 3.63 -16.79
N ASP A 390 26.07 2.88 -16.24
CA ASP A 390 25.91 2.24 -14.92
C ASP A 390 25.89 3.29 -13.80
N MET A 391 26.76 4.30 -13.88
CA MET A 391 26.74 5.48 -12.99
C MET A 391 25.41 6.25 -13.08
N ILE A 392 24.87 6.46 -14.29
CA ILE A 392 23.55 7.08 -14.48
C ILE A 392 22.47 6.26 -13.78
N MET A 393 22.46 4.94 -13.99
CA MET A 393 21.47 4.05 -13.37
C MET A 393 21.61 4.03 -11.85
N GLU A 394 22.81 4.08 -11.30
CA GLU A 394 23.03 4.17 -9.86
C GLU A 394 22.48 5.48 -9.27
N MET A 395 22.74 6.62 -9.90
CA MET A 395 22.16 7.89 -9.46
C MET A 395 20.64 7.92 -9.59
N MET A 396 20.07 7.34 -10.64
CA MET A 396 18.62 7.23 -10.79
C MET A 396 17.95 6.36 -9.72
N ARG A 397 18.67 5.41 -9.12
CA ARG A 397 18.20 4.60 -7.97
C ARG A 397 18.40 5.29 -6.62
N SER A 398 19.06 6.44 -6.59
CA SER A 398 19.35 7.13 -5.34
C SER A 398 18.09 7.76 -4.73
N HIS A 399 18.06 7.81 -3.39
CA HIS A 399 17.01 8.51 -2.66
C HIS A 399 16.91 10.00 -3.06
N GLU A 400 18.03 10.61 -3.46
CA GLU A 400 18.07 11.98 -3.94
C GLU A 400 17.28 12.14 -5.25
N PHE A 401 17.45 11.22 -6.20
CA PHE A 401 16.70 11.23 -7.44
C PHE A 401 15.20 11.08 -7.20
N GLU A 402 14.80 10.14 -6.33
CA GLU A 402 13.40 9.93 -5.97
C GLU A 402 12.78 11.14 -5.27
N THR A 403 13.55 11.82 -4.42
CA THR A 403 13.12 13.05 -3.75
C THR A 403 12.93 14.19 -4.74
N ARG A 404 13.77 14.28 -5.78
CA ARG A 404 13.71 15.32 -6.80
C ARG A 404 12.61 15.05 -7.84
N TYR A 405 12.42 13.80 -8.22
CA TYR A 405 11.51 13.39 -9.29
C TYR A 405 10.56 12.29 -8.83
N ALA A 406 9.29 12.67 -8.62
CA ALA A 406 8.22 11.74 -8.29
C ALA A 406 7.85 10.87 -9.51
N THR A 407 8.49 9.71 -9.67
CA THR A 407 8.31 8.80 -10.82
C THR A 407 7.44 7.58 -10.52
N ILE A 408 7.18 7.27 -9.25
CA ILE A 408 6.54 6.03 -8.79
C ILE A 408 5.11 5.88 -9.34
N GLY A 409 4.29 6.94 -9.22
CA GLY A 409 2.91 6.96 -9.71
C GLY A 409 2.72 7.33 -11.19
N LEU A 410 3.80 7.51 -11.96
CA LEU A 410 3.68 7.88 -13.37
C LEU A 410 3.13 6.72 -14.21
N THR A 411 2.36 7.06 -15.25
CA THR A 411 2.08 6.14 -16.36
C THR A 411 3.37 5.86 -17.13
N ASP A 412 3.42 4.76 -17.88
CA ASP A 412 4.58 4.42 -18.69
C ASP A 412 4.88 5.51 -19.73
N ARG A 413 3.82 6.05 -20.35
CA ARG A 413 3.97 7.17 -21.30
C ARG A 413 4.56 8.42 -20.63
N ALA A 414 4.12 8.77 -19.43
CA ALA A 414 4.65 9.93 -18.72
C ALA A 414 6.09 9.71 -18.25
N TYR A 415 6.42 8.50 -17.80
CA TYR A 415 7.77 8.11 -17.41
C TYR A 415 8.73 8.18 -18.61
N VAL A 416 8.38 7.59 -19.75
CA VAL A 416 9.18 7.67 -20.98
C VAL A 416 9.37 9.13 -21.41
N GLY A 417 8.30 9.94 -21.43
CA GLY A 417 8.40 11.35 -21.75
C GLY A 417 9.36 12.11 -20.82
N PHE A 418 9.34 11.82 -19.53
CA PHE A 418 10.28 12.38 -18.56
C PHE A 418 11.73 11.95 -18.84
N LEU A 419 11.98 10.69 -19.20
CA LEU A 419 13.33 10.22 -19.54
C LEU A 419 13.92 10.93 -20.74
N TYR A 420 13.14 11.22 -21.78
CA TYR A 420 13.64 12.00 -22.93
C TYR A 420 14.04 13.42 -22.53
N LEU A 421 13.25 14.07 -21.68
CA LEU A 421 13.60 15.39 -21.16
C LEU A 421 14.86 15.33 -20.30
N LEU A 422 14.96 14.34 -19.41
CA LEU A 422 16.07 14.19 -18.49
C LEU A 422 17.36 13.82 -19.20
N LEU A 423 17.33 12.83 -20.08
CA LEU A 423 18.52 12.23 -20.67
C LEU A 423 18.89 12.82 -22.03
N LEU A 424 17.96 13.41 -22.78
CA LEU A 424 18.22 13.92 -24.14
C LEU A 424 17.90 15.42 -24.30
N ASN A 425 17.43 16.07 -23.23
CA ASN A 425 17.04 17.48 -23.23
C ASN A 425 16.03 17.86 -24.33
N ARG A 426 15.15 16.93 -24.72
CA ARG A 426 14.08 17.15 -25.69
C ARG A 426 12.84 16.34 -25.37
N SER A 427 11.72 16.69 -26.00
CA SER A 427 10.51 15.85 -25.94
C SER A 427 10.71 14.54 -26.71
N ALA A 428 10.08 13.48 -26.22
CA ALA A 428 9.98 12.22 -26.95
C ALA A 428 9.24 12.43 -28.28
N ASP A 429 9.76 11.85 -29.35
CA ASP A 429 9.03 11.73 -30.61
C ASP A 429 7.94 10.65 -30.50
N GLY A 430 6.96 10.71 -31.40
CA GLY A 430 5.80 9.81 -31.35
C GLY A 430 6.20 8.33 -31.43
N ASN A 431 7.16 8.00 -32.30
CA ASN A 431 7.61 6.62 -32.52
C ASN A 431 8.35 6.05 -31.30
N GLY A 432 9.32 6.78 -30.75
CA GLY A 432 10.06 6.37 -29.56
C GLY A 432 9.13 6.21 -28.35
N LEU A 433 8.18 7.12 -28.18
CA LEU A 433 7.21 7.07 -27.08
C LEU A 433 6.28 5.85 -27.18
N GLU A 434 5.74 5.56 -28.37
CA GLU A 434 4.87 4.42 -28.60
C GLU A 434 5.60 3.09 -28.46
N THR A 435 6.82 3.00 -29.00
CA THR A 435 7.66 1.79 -28.94
C THR A 435 7.96 1.40 -27.50
N TYR A 436 8.51 2.32 -26.70
CA TYR A 436 8.85 2.02 -25.31
C TYR A 436 7.61 1.76 -24.45
N THR A 437 6.53 2.52 -24.64
CA THR A 437 5.28 2.30 -23.89
C THR A 437 4.68 0.92 -24.20
N TYR A 438 4.75 0.48 -25.46
CA TYR A 438 4.30 -0.86 -25.85
C TYR A 438 5.15 -1.96 -25.21
N GLN A 439 6.48 -1.83 -25.24
CA GLN A 439 7.39 -2.81 -24.64
C GLN A 439 7.27 -2.91 -23.12
N LEU A 440 7.06 -1.77 -22.44
CA LEU A 440 6.76 -1.76 -21.00
C LEU A 440 5.45 -2.48 -20.69
N ARG A 441 4.39 -2.21 -21.47
CA ARG A 441 3.08 -2.85 -21.32
C ARG A 441 3.12 -4.35 -21.57
N GLN A 442 3.87 -4.80 -22.58
CA GLN A 442 4.05 -6.23 -22.89
C GLN A 442 4.97 -6.94 -21.90
N GLY A 443 5.64 -6.20 -21.03
CA GLY A 443 6.59 -6.77 -20.09
C GLY A 443 7.96 -7.10 -20.69
N SER A 444 8.20 -6.85 -21.98
CA SER A 444 9.47 -7.13 -22.67
C SER A 444 10.58 -6.14 -22.32
N MET A 445 10.24 -4.98 -21.75
CA MET A 445 11.19 -4.07 -21.13
C MET A 445 10.76 -3.67 -19.71
N THR A 446 11.75 -3.29 -18.90
CA THR A 446 11.55 -2.61 -17.61
C THR A 446 11.76 -1.10 -17.77
N ARG A 447 11.25 -0.31 -16.82
CA ARG A 447 11.50 1.14 -16.78
C ARG A 447 12.98 1.48 -16.71
N GLU A 448 13.76 0.66 -16.00
CA GLU A 448 15.22 0.81 -15.96
C GLU A 448 15.87 0.43 -17.28
N ALA A 449 15.40 -0.63 -17.96
CA ALA A 449 15.92 -1.01 -19.27
C ALA A 449 15.67 0.08 -20.33
N VAL A 450 14.54 0.80 -20.23
CA VAL A 450 14.28 1.97 -21.10
C VAL A 450 15.27 3.10 -20.80
N ALA A 451 15.49 3.44 -19.52
CA ALA A 451 16.45 4.47 -19.13
C ALA A 451 17.87 4.11 -19.60
N PHE A 452 18.30 2.87 -19.37
CA PHE A 452 19.60 2.36 -19.82
C PHE A 452 19.73 2.38 -21.35
N GLY A 453 18.67 1.97 -22.07
CA GLY A 453 18.65 2.01 -23.53
C GLY A 453 18.79 3.42 -24.11
N ILE A 454 18.16 4.42 -23.47
CA ILE A 454 18.33 5.83 -23.85
C ILE A 454 19.76 6.29 -23.52
N ALA A 455 20.27 6.00 -22.32
CA ALA A 455 21.61 6.39 -21.87
C ALA A 455 22.75 5.75 -22.69
N THR A 456 22.49 4.65 -23.39
CA THR A 456 23.45 3.97 -24.28
C THR A 456 23.23 4.29 -25.76
N SER A 457 22.23 5.10 -26.08
CA SER A 457 21.88 5.41 -27.47
C SER A 457 22.95 6.26 -28.15
N ALA A 458 23.03 6.15 -29.49
CA ALA A 458 23.86 7.04 -30.30
C ALA A 458 23.48 8.52 -30.11
N GLU A 459 22.20 8.79 -29.89
CA GLU A 459 21.71 10.14 -29.64
C GLU A 459 22.26 10.71 -28.34
N PHE A 460 22.20 9.96 -27.24
CA PHE A 460 22.81 10.37 -25.98
C PHE A 460 24.32 10.63 -26.13
N ASN A 461 25.03 9.70 -26.78
CA ASN A 461 26.48 9.80 -26.97
C ASN A 461 26.90 10.97 -27.87
N THR A 462 26.10 11.35 -28.86
CA THR A 462 26.44 12.44 -29.79
C THR A 462 25.90 13.80 -29.33
N GLY A 463 24.81 13.79 -28.55
CA GLY A 463 24.09 14.96 -28.07
C GLY A 463 24.76 15.68 -26.90
N HIS A 464 25.58 15.00 -26.11
CA HIS A 464 26.21 15.58 -24.92
C HIS A 464 27.69 15.92 -25.12
N ALA A 465 28.09 17.15 -24.78
CA ALA A 465 29.47 17.60 -24.92
C ALA A 465 30.47 16.80 -24.05
N ALA A 466 29.99 16.31 -22.90
CA ALA A 466 30.79 15.49 -21.98
C ALA A 466 31.22 14.12 -22.54
N MET A 467 30.63 13.69 -23.67
CA MET A 467 30.99 12.42 -24.34
C MET A 467 32.10 12.59 -25.38
N ARG A 468 32.46 13.84 -25.72
CA ARG A 468 33.46 14.11 -26.74
C ARG A 468 34.84 14.17 -26.11
N GLU A 469 35.78 13.43 -26.69
CA GLU A 469 37.19 13.70 -26.46
C GLU A 469 37.48 15.13 -26.91
N THR A 470 37.98 15.96 -26.01
CA THR A 470 38.54 17.25 -26.39
C THR A 470 39.77 16.95 -27.22
N SER A 471 39.62 16.97 -28.54
CA SER A 471 40.74 16.86 -29.47
C SER A 471 41.80 17.86 -29.02
N ALA A 472 43.02 17.38 -28.78
CA ALA A 472 44.16 18.24 -28.55
C ALA A 472 44.16 19.29 -29.65
N VAL A 473 44.12 20.56 -29.25
CA VAL A 473 44.30 21.70 -30.15
C VAL A 473 45.50 21.37 -31.03
N ALA A 474 45.28 21.27 -32.33
CA ALA A 474 46.37 21.22 -33.29
C ALA A 474 47.23 22.46 -33.03
N GLY A 475 48.44 22.25 -32.52
CA GLY A 475 49.38 23.33 -32.29
C GLY A 475 49.64 24.06 -33.62
N PRO A 476 49.80 25.40 -33.61
CA PRO A 476 50.23 26.10 -34.81
C PRO A 476 51.68 25.71 -35.06
N GLY A 477 51.94 24.99 -36.15
CA GLY A 477 53.29 24.59 -36.56
C GLY A 477 53.27 23.71 -37.79
#